data_AF-A0AAU9ZUF8-F1
#
_entry.id   AF-A0AAU9ZUF8-F1
#
_cell.length_a   1.000
_cell.length_b   1.000
_cell.length_c   1.000
_cell.angle_alpha   90.00
_cell.angle_beta   90.00
_cell.angle_gamma   90.00
#
_symmetry.space_group_name_H-M   'P 1'
#
loop_
_entity.id
_entity.type
_entity.pdbx_description
1 polymer ?
#
loop_
_entity_poly.entity_id
_entity_poly.type
_entity_poly.pdbx_seq_one_letter_code
_entity_poly.pdbx_strand_id
1 'polypeptide(L)'
;MVTNMPLCRRRATSEDSKAHGTEAQPPAPTGKLMVLLHWAGPEGGEPWATFSQAALSAEDICIHIAHKVGITPPCLNLFALYDAQAKVWLPPNHILDTSRDVNLSLYFRMRFYFRNWHGMNPQEPAVYRYGSPGTETSSERAEQGVQLLDSASFEYLFEQV
;
A
#
# COMPACT_ATOMS: atom_id res chain seq x y z
N MET A 1 39.47 31.62 65.17
CA MET A 1 38.62 30.62 65.85
C MET A 1 38.64 29.37 64.96
N VAL A 2 39.45 28.36 65.25
CA VAL A 2 39.12 27.20 66.12
C VAL A 2 37.86 26.53 65.55
N THR A 3 37.83 25.31 64.99
CA THR A 3 38.32 24.04 65.56
C THR A 3 38.12 22.88 64.56
N ASN A 4 39.00 21.88 64.66
CA ASN A 4 38.81 20.43 64.53
C ASN A 4 37.61 19.82 63.76
N MET A 5 37.99 18.86 62.92
CA MET A 5 37.17 17.69 62.54
C MET A 5 36.67 16.88 63.74
N PRO A 6 35.55 16.17 63.55
CA PRO A 6 35.40 14.82 64.08
C PRO A 6 35.19 13.80 62.95
N LEU A 7 36.05 12.78 62.95
CA LEU A 7 35.81 11.50 62.29
C LEU A 7 34.66 10.79 63.00
N CYS A 8 33.55 10.53 62.30
CA CYS A 8 32.52 9.61 62.77
C CYS A 8 32.58 8.31 61.95
N ARG A 9 33.19 7.27 62.55
CA ARG A 9 33.02 5.87 62.15
C ARG A 9 31.63 5.38 62.60
N ARG A 10 30.82 4.84 61.68
CA ARG A 10 29.79 3.80 61.92
C ARG A 10 29.56 3.07 60.58
N ARG A 11 30.12 1.87 60.45
CA ARG A 11 29.47 0.54 60.61
C ARG A 11 28.69 0.13 59.36
N ALA A 12 29.25 -0.82 58.62
CA ALA A 12 28.58 -1.55 57.55
C ALA A 12 27.46 -2.44 58.12
N THR A 13 26.31 -2.42 57.46
CA THR A 13 25.30 -3.50 57.47
C THR A 13 24.55 -3.49 56.14
N SER A 14 24.68 -4.62 55.44
CA SER A 14 23.76 -5.32 54.51
C SER A 14 22.83 -4.54 53.56
N GLU A 15 23.05 -4.81 52.27
CA GLU A 15 22.06 -5.23 51.26
C GLU A 15 20.68 -4.54 51.26
N ASP A 16 20.41 -3.76 50.19
CA ASP A 16 19.33 -4.16 49.28
C ASP A 16 19.47 -3.52 47.89
N SER A 17 19.57 -4.39 46.89
CA SER A 17 19.10 -4.30 45.50
C SER A 17 18.78 -2.93 44.90
N LYS A 18 19.63 -2.45 43.99
CA LYS A 18 19.20 -1.55 42.89
C LYS A 18 20.08 -1.72 41.66
N ALA A 19 19.82 -2.79 40.91
CA ALA A 19 20.34 -2.96 39.57
C ALA A 19 19.40 -2.28 38.57
N HIS A 20 19.94 -1.22 37.96
CA HIS A 20 19.74 -0.79 36.59
C HIS A 20 18.30 -0.67 36.07
N GLY A 21 17.82 0.56 36.03
CA GLY A 21 16.69 0.93 35.19
C GLY A 21 16.99 0.52 33.75
N THR A 22 16.27 -0.49 33.26
CA THR A 22 16.01 -0.61 31.83
C THR A 22 14.98 0.46 31.54
N GLU A 23 15.48 1.63 31.15
CA GLU A 23 14.66 2.64 30.50
C GLU A 23 14.15 1.99 29.21
N ALA A 24 12.96 1.39 29.30
CA ALA A 24 12.23 0.96 28.12
C ALA A 24 12.02 2.22 27.30
N GLN A 25 12.78 2.34 26.19
CA GLN A 25 12.55 3.40 25.23
C GLN A 25 11.05 3.43 24.94
N PRO A 26 10.42 4.62 24.92
CA PRO A 26 9.02 4.71 24.53
C PRO A 26 8.88 4.00 23.17
N PRO A 27 7.86 3.15 22.98
CA PRO A 27 7.66 2.50 21.69
C PRO A 27 7.67 3.61 20.64
N ALA A 28 8.58 3.50 19.68
CA ALA A 28 8.67 4.44 18.57
C ALA A 28 7.25 4.61 18.01
N PRO A 29 6.80 5.85 17.73
CA PRO A 29 5.46 6.06 17.22
C PRO A 29 5.29 5.16 16.02
N THR A 30 4.40 4.17 16.15
CA THR A 30 4.15 3.18 15.12
C THR A 30 3.34 3.92 14.08
N GLY A 31 4.05 4.61 13.20
CA GLY A 31 3.46 5.34 12.10
C GLY A 31 2.62 4.39 11.27
N LYS A 32 1.39 4.80 10.96
CA LYS A 32 0.54 4.07 10.03
C LYS A 32 0.61 4.78 8.70
N LEU A 33 0.98 4.07 7.64
CA LEU A 33 0.84 4.58 6.29
C LEU A 33 -0.62 4.40 5.85
N MET A 34 -1.24 5.46 5.36
CA MET A 34 -2.60 5.45 4.85
C MET A 34 -2.60 5.62 3.34
N VAL A 35 -3.32 4.75 2.64
CA VAL A 35 -3.51 4.80 1.18
C VAL A 35 -4.98 4.99 0.89
N LEU A 36 -5.32 6.09 0.22
CA LEU A 36 -6.67 6.47 -0.15
C LEU A 36 -7.16 5.64 -1.34
N LEU A 37 -8.44 5.28 -1.31
CA LEU A 37 -9.11 4.49 -2.32
C LEU A 37 -10.24 5.31 -2.94
N HIS A 38 -10.40 5.22 -4.27
CA HIS A 38 -11.57 5.77 -4.95
C HIS A 38 -12.81 4.91 -4.73
N TRP A 39 -12.63 3.59 -4.61
CA TRP A 39 -13.69 2.65 -4.33
C TRP A 39 -13.24 1.63 -3.28
N ALA A 40 -14.07 1.37 -2.28
CA ALA A 40 -13.74 0.48 -1.15
C ALA A 40 -13.90 -1.01 -1.49
N GLY A 41 -14.46 -1.33 -2.66
CA GLY A 41 -14.82 -2.69 -3.06
C GLY A 41 -16.29 -3.03 -2.77
N PRO A 42 -16.72 -4.25 -3.13
CA PRO A 42 -18.13 -4.65 -3.09
C PRO A 42 -18.70 -4.74 -1.65
N GLU A 43 -17.85 -5.04 -0.67
CA GLU A 43 -18.25 -5.07 0.75
C GLU A 43 -18.36 -3.67 1.36
N GLY A 44 -17.93 -2.63 0.63
CA GLY A 44 -17.86 -1.26 1.13
C GLY A 44 -16.82 -1.08 2.24
N GLY A 45 -17.07 -0.12 3.12
CA GLY A 45 -16.18 0.22 4.23
C GLY A 45 -15.37 1.49 3.98
N GLU A 46 -14.28 1.64 4.74
CA GLU A 46 -13.49 2.87 4.70
C GLU A 46 -12.82 3.07 3.34
N PRO A 47 -12.84 4.30 2.77
CA PRO A 47 -12.21 4.64 1.49
C PRO A 47 -10.68 4.80 1.62
N TRP A 48 -10.06 3.98 2.48
CA TRP A 48 -8.61 3.89 2.64
C TRP A 48 -8.18 2.51 3.14
N ALA A 49 -6.89 2.21 2.99
CA ALA A 49 -6.20 1.09 3.62
C ALA A 49 -5.08 1.63 4.51
N THR A 50 -4.84 0.99 5.65
CA THR A 50 -3.78 1.38 6.58
C THR A 50 -2.77 0.26 6.74
N PHE A 51 -1.48 0.61 6.75
CA PHE A 51 -0.36 -0.32 6.86
C PHE A 51 0.51 0.05 8.06
N SER A 52 0.86 -0.94 8.87
CA SER A 52 1.69 -0.78 10.08
C SER A 52 3.03 -1.54 10.00
N GLN A 53 3.30 -2.21 8.88
CA GLN A 53 4.55 -2.94 8.66
C GLN A 53 5.69 -1.94 8.44
N ALA A 54 6.87 -2.20 9.02
CA ALA A 54 7.96 -1.22 9.05
C ALA A 54 8.41 -0.74 7.66
N ALA A 55 8.46 -1.65 6.68
CA ALA A 55 8.82 -1.33 5.30
C ALA A 55 8.01 -2.21 4.34
N LEU A 56 7.42 -1.58 3.32
CA LEU A 56 6.68 -2.26 2.25
C LEU A 56 7.07 -1.70 0.89
N SER A 57 7.11 -2.56 -0.13
CA SER A 57 7.17 -2.03 -1.49
C SER A 57 5.82 -1.46 -1.92
N ALA A 58 5.84 -0.54 -2.89
CA ALA A 58 4.61 -0.07 -3.53
C ALA A 58 3.80 -1.22 -4.15
N GLU A 59 4.49 -2.24 -4.69
CA GLU A 59 3.86 -3.46 -5.20
C GLU A 59 3.14 -4.26 -4.11
N ASP A 60 3.76 -4.47 -2.94
CA ASP A 60 3.12 -5.18 -1.82
C ASP A 60 1.82 -4.51 -1.38
N ILE A 61 1.83 -3.18 -1.31
CA ILE A 61 0.66 -2.37 -0.99
C ILE A 61 -0.41 -2.50 -2.07
N CYS A 62 -0.02 -2.42 -3.35
CA CYS A 62 -0.94 -2.60 -4.47
C CYS A 62 -1.60 -3.98 -4.46
N ILE A 63 -0.83 -5.06 -4.19
CA ILE A 63 -1.34 -6.42 -4.06
C ILE A 63 -2.38 -6.51 -2.93
N HIS A 64 -2.06 -5.95 -1.76
CA HIS A 64 -2.95 -5.97 -0.61
C HIS A 64 -4.28 -5.24 -0.88
N ILE A 65 -4.21 -4.04 -1.47
CA ILE A 65 -5.39 -3.25 -1.83
C ILE A 65 -6.20 -3.95 -2.90
N ALA A 66 -5.56 -4.44 -3.97
CA ALA A 66 -6.24 -5.14 -5.06
C ALA A 66 -7.03 -6.34 -4.55
N HIS A 67 -6.43 -7.14 -3.67
CA HIS A 67 -7.11 -8.26 -3.01
C HIS A 67 -8.32 -7.77 -2.19
N LYS A 68 -8.17 -6.70 -1.40
CA LYS A 68 -9.27 -6.11 -0.61
C LYS A 68 -10.45 -5.67 -1.50
N VAL A 69 -10.18 -4.99 -2.62
CA VAL A 69 -11.23 -4.43 -3.49
C VAL A 69 -11.72 -5.41 -4.57
N GLY A 70 -11.16 -6.61 -4.64
CA GLY A 70 -11.56 -7.66 -5.59
C GLY A 70 -10.94 -7.56 -6.98
N ILE A 71 -9.90 -6.74 -7.18
CA ILE A 71 -9.14 -6.69 -8.44
C ILE A 71 -8.34 -7.98 -8.60
N THR A 72 -8.49 -8.63 -9.75
CA THR A 72 -7.84 -9.92 -10.01
C THR A 72 -6.36 -9.75 -10.41
N PRO A 73 -5.51 -10.77 -10.20
CA PRO A 73 -4.08 -10.67 -10.55
C PRO A 73 -3.79 -10.25 -12.00
N PRO A 74 -4.55 -10.67 -13.04
CA PRO A 74 -4.37 -10.17 -14.41
C PRO A 74 -4.54 -8.65 -14.59
N CYS A 75 -5.33 -8.01 -13.72
CA CYS A 75 -5.63 -6.57 -13.77
C CYS A 75 -4.76 -5.73 -12.81
N LEU A 76 -4.12 -6.35 -11.81
CA LEU A 76 -3.29 -5.67 -10.82
C LEU A 76 -2.24 -4.73 -11.45
N ASN A 77 -1.59 -5.17 -12.53
CA ASN A 77 -0.54 -4.42 -13.20
C ASN A 77 -1.03 -3.13 -13.89
N LEU A 78 -2.33 -2.89 -13.95
CA LEU A 78 -2.90 -1.62 -14.43
C LEU A 78 -2.90 -0.54 -13.35
N PHE A 79 -2.71 -0.91 -12.09
CA PHE A 79 -2.78 -0.03 -10.92
C PHE A 79 -1.40 0.29 -10.36
N ALA A 80 -1.28 1.45 -9.72
CA ALA A 80 -0.08 1.90 -9.03
C ALA A 80 -0.43 2.89 -7.91
N LEU A 81 0.58 3.26 -7.11
CA LEU A 81 0.45 4.32 -6.12
C LEU A 81 0.82 5.67 -6.70
N TYR A 82 -0.04 6.67 -6.44
CA TYR A 82 0.14 8.06 -6.83
C TYR A 82 0.27 8.92 -5.57
N ASP A 83 1.38 9.64 -5.44
CA ASP A 83 1.56 10.68 -4.43
C ASP A 83 0.92 11.97 -4.92
N ALA A 84 -0.19 12.36 -4.29
CA ALA A 84 -0.93 13.56 -4.66
C ALA A 84 -0.22 14.86 -4.29
N GLN A 85 0.63 14.85 -3.26
CA GLN A 85 1.37 16.03 -2.82
C GLN A 85 2.54 16.32 -3.76
N ALA A 86 3.36 15.30 -4.05
CA ALA A 86 4.49 15.41 -4.95
C ALA A 86 4.09 15.34 -6.44
N LYS A 87 2.86 14.91 -6.73
CA LYS A 87 2.32 14.70 -8.09
C LYS A 87 3.14 13.71 -8.91
N VAL A 88 3.58 12.63 -8.27
CA VAL A 88 4.41 11.59 -8.90
C VAL A 88 3.81 10.20 -8.68
N TRP A 89 4.11 9.30 -9.60
CA TRP A 89 3.80 7.88 -9.45
C TRP A 89 4.99 7.17 -8.83
N LEU A 90 4.73 6.29 -7.86
CA LEU A 90 5.78 5.46 -7.27
C LEU A 90 6.10 4.28 -8.20
N PRO A 91 7.38 3.94 -8.41
CA PRO A 91 7.72 2.69 -9.07
C PRO A 91 7.36 1.50 -8.16
N PRO A 92 7.03 0.31 -8.73
CA PRO A 92 6.57 -0.84 -7.94
C PRO A 92 7.57 -1.32 -6.89
N ASN A 93 8.88 -1.14 -7.16
CA ASN A 93 9.96 -1.48 -6.23
C ASN A 93 10.30 -0.37 -5.21
N HIS A 94 9.54 0.73 -5.16
CA HIS A 94 9.76 1.79 -4.18
C HIS A 94 9.42 1.29 -2.78
N ILE A 95 10.35 1.46 -1.83
CA ILE A 95 10.15 1.06 -0.43
C ILE A 95 9.62 2.24 0.37
N LEU A 96 8.43 2.07 0.96
CA LEU A 96 7.78 3.00 1.87
C LEU A 96 8.10 2.60 3.31
N ASP A 97 8.68 3.54 4.07
CA ASP A 97 9.03 3.36 5.48
C ASP A 97 7.92 3.98 6.34
N THR A 98 7.13 3.13 7.00
CA THR A 98 5.98 3.58 7.80
C THR A 98 6.37 4.42 9.01
N SER A 99 7.65 4.45 9.41
CA SER A 99 8.15 5.32 10.46
C SER A 99 8.47 6.74 9.99
N ARG A 100 8.68 6.94 8.68
CA ARG A 100 9.08 8.23 8.07
C ARG A 100 7.99 8.82 7.19
N ASP A 101 7.21 7.97 6.54
CA ASP A 101 6.30 8.33 5.45
C ASP A 101 4.84 8.49 5.89
N VAL A 102 4.61 8.74 7.19
CA VAL A 102 3.28 8.81 7.81
C VAL A 102 2.34 9.89 7.25
N ASN A 103 2.90 10.90 6.56
CA ASN A 103 2.15 12.03 6.03
C ASN A 103 1.99 12.00 4.49
N LEU A 104 2.40 10.91 3.83
CA LEU A 104 2.22 10.82 2.37
C LEU A 104 0.73 10.68 2.03
N SER A 105 0.26 11.52 1.11
CA SER A 105 -1.08 11.41 0.52
C SER A 105 -1.02 10.48 -0.69
N LEU A 106 -1.02 9.17 -0.42
CA LEU A 106 -0.98 8.15 -1.45
C LEU A 106 -2.39 7.74 -1.87
N TYR A 107 -2.60 7.63 -3.19
CA TYR A 107 -3.80 7.07 -3.78
C TYR A 107 -3.45 5.79 -4.54
N PHE A 108 -4.25 4.74 -4.36
CA PHE A 108 -4.24 3.60 -5.27
C PHE A 108 -5.06 3.94 -6.50
N ARG A 109 -4.46 3.91 -7.69
CA ARG A 109 -5.11 4.36 -8.93
C ARG A 109 -4.75 3.53 -10.13
N MET A 110 -5.66 3.41 -11.09
CA MET A 110 -5.36 2.91 -12.42
C MET A 110 -4.41 3.90 -13.12
N ARG A 111 -3.21 3.42 -13.46
CA ARG A 111 -2.14 4.16 -14.12
C ARG A 111 -2.07 3.87 -15.61
N PHE A 112 -2.26 2.61 -15.98
CA PHE A 112 -2.18 2.17 -17.37
C PHE A 112 -3.58 2.00 -17.91
N TYR A 113 -3.96 2.89 -18.83
CA TYR A 113 -5.29 2.96 -19.41
C TYR A 113 -5.21 2.86 -20.93
N PHE A 114 -6.12 2.08 -21.51
CA PHE A 114 -6.24 1.91 -22.95
C PHE A 114 -7.56 2.53 -23.40
N ARG A 115 -7.52 3.48 -24.34
CA ARG A 115 -8.74 4.07 -24.89
C ARG A 115 -9.56 3.01 -25.64
N ASN A 116 -10.89 3.20 -25.63
CA ASN A 116 -11.83 2.31 -26.30
C ASN A 116 -11.71 0.81 -25.89
N TRP A 117 -11.26 0.55 -24.66
CA TRP A 117 -11.23 -0.82 -24.09
C TRP A 117 -12.62 -1.48 -24.05
N HIS A 118 -13.68 -0.67 -23.99
CA HIS A 118 -15.08 -1.13 -24.03
C HIS A 118 -15.61 -1.35 -25.47
N GLY A 119 -14.85 -0.96 -26.51
CA GLY A 119 -15.21 -1.21 -27.92
C GLY A 119 -16.47 -0.50 -28.43
N MET A 120 -16.95 0.54 -27.74
CA MET A 120 -18.21 1.22 -28.09
C MET A 120 -18.01 2.37 -29.09
N ASN A 121 -16.77 2.80 -29.33
CA ASN A 121 -16.47 3.79 -30.36
C ASN A 121 -16.05 3.05 -31.65
N PRO A 122 -16.89 3.03 -32.71
CA PRO A 122 -16.55 2.36 -33.97
C PRO A 122 -15.46 3.10 -34.76
N GLN A 123 -15.09 4.32 -34.38
CA GLN A 123 -14.03 5.11 -35.02
C GLN A 123 -12.64 4.80 -34.46
N GLU A 124 -12.55 4.14 -33.29
CA GLU A 124 -11.29 3.77 -32.65
C GLU A 124 -11.13 2.23 -32.66
N PRO A 125 -9.90 1.69 -32.75
CA PRO A 125 -9.68 0.25 -32.60
C PRO A 125 -10.17 -0.28 -31.24
N ALA A 126 -10.71 -1.49 -31.22
CA ALA A 126 -11.03 -2.17 -29.96
C ALA A 126 -9.75 -2.67 -29.27
N VAL A 127 -9.76 -2.73 -27.94
CA VAL A 127 -8.63 -3.22 -27.13
C VAL A 127 -9.07 -4.41 -26.28
N TYR A 128 -8.32 -5.51 -26.37
CA TYR A 128 -8.61 -6.75 -25.67
C TYR A 128 -7.32 -7.49 -25.31
N ARG A 129 -7.40 -8.42 -24.35
CA ARG A 129 -6.32 -9.36 -24.04
C ARG A 129 -6.35 -10.52 -25.02
N TYR A 130 -5.18 -11.07 -25.32
CA TYR A 130 -5.09 -12.24 -26.20
C TYR A 130 -5.75 -13.46 -25.53
N GLY A 131 -6.73 -14.07 -26.21
CA GLY A 131 -7.35 -15.33 -25.80
C GLY A 131 -6.49 -16.55 -26.12
N SER A 132 -6.77 -17.70 -25.52
CA SER A 132 -6.10 -18.94 -25.91
C SER A 132 -6.46 -19.30 -27.36
N PRO A 133 -5.50 -19.76 -28.18
CA PRO A 133 -5.81 -20.24 -29.52
C PRO A 133 -6.68 -21.50 -29.39
N GLY A 134 -7.94 -21.42 -29.81
CA GLY A 134 -8.82 -22.58 -29.90
C GLY A 134 -8.35 -23.58 -30.98
N THR A 135 -8.76 -24.83 -30.85
CA THR A 135 -8.51 -25.93 -31.81
C THR A 135 -9.26 -25.77 -33.14
N GLU A 136 -10.16 -24.79 -33.26
CA GLU A 136 -11.05 -24.67 -34.42
C GLU A 136 -10.44 -23.82 -35.55
N THR A 137 -10.48 -24.38 -36.76
CA THR A 137 -10.07 -23.74 -38.01
C THR A 137 -11.21 -22.90 -38.58
N SER A 138 -11.29 -21.62 -38.25
CA SER A 138 -12.13 -20.68 -39.02
C SER A 138 -11.73 -19.22 -38.77
N SER A 139 -12.12 -18.36 -39.70
CA SER A 139 -11.75 -16.94 -39.86
C SER A 139 -12.21 -16.00 -38.72
N GLU A 140 -12.68 -16.53 -37.59
CA GLU A 140 -13.25 -15.81 -36.43
C GLU A 140 -12.21 -15.53 -35.32
N ARG A 141 -10.93 -15.82 -35.57
CA ARG A 141 -9.85 -15.64 -34.59
C ARG A 141 -9.65 -14.18 -34.14
N ALA A 142 -10.14 -13.21 -34.90
CA ALA A 142 -10.07 -11.77 -34.57
C ALA A 142 -11.05 -11.34 -33.45
N GLU A 143 -12.02 -12.19 -33.09
CA GLU A 143 -13.07 -11.84 -32.10
C GLU A 143 -12.90 -12.57 -30.75
N GLN A 144 -11.87 -13.40 -30.59
CA GLN A 144 -11.59 -14.15 -29.36
C GLN A 144 -10.77 -13.36 -28.33
N GLY A 145 -11.03 -12.06 -28.22
CA GLY A 145 -10.41 -11.19 -27.22
C GLY A 145 -11.00 -11.44 -25.84
N VAL A 146 -10.16 -11.58 -24.82
CA VAL A 146 -10.61 -11.58 -23.42
C VAL A 146 -10.76 -10.13 -22.95
N GLN A 147 -11.78 -9.86 -22.15
CA GLN A 147 -12.02 -8.54 -21.55
C GLN A 147 -10.75 -8.00 -20.86
N LEU A 148 -10.46 -6.72 -21.07
CA LEU A 148 -9.26 -6.09 -20.51
C LEU A 148 -9.34 -5.94 -18.99
N LEU A 149 -10.52 -5.55 -18.50
CA LEU A 149 -10.82 -5.27 -17.11
C LEU A 149 -11.77 -6.33 -16.56
N ASP A 150 -11.56 -6.71 -15.30
CA ASP A 150 -12.57 -7.43 -14.52
C ASP A 150 -13.60 -6.46 -13.92
N SER A 151 -14.66 -6.99 -13.29
CA SER A 151 -15.76 -6.18 -12.71
C SER A 151 -15.23 -5.16 -11.70
N ALA A 152 -14.37 -5.60 -10.78
CA ALA A 152 -13.82 -4.73 -9.73
C ALA A 152 -12.93 -3.62 -10.31
N SER A 153 -12.13 -3.93 -11.33
CA SER A 153 -11.28 -2.95 -12.01
C SER A 153 -12.09 -1.93 -12.79
N PHE A 154 -13.22 -2.35 -13.38
CA PHE A 154 -14.17 -1.46 -14.03
C PHE A 154 -14.84 -0.52 -13.02
N GLU A 155 -15.39 -1.07 -11.93
CA GLU A 155 -16.03 -0.28 -10.86
C GLU A 155 -15.04 0.71 -10.23
N TYR A 156 -13.80 0.25 -9.96
CA TYR A 156 -12.74 1.12 -9.45
C TYR A 156 -12.41 2.26 -10.43
N LEU A 157 -12.30 1.95 -11.73
CA LEU A 157 -12.05 2.96 -12.76
C LEU A 157 -13.19 3.98 -12.83
N PHE A 158 -14.44 3.55 -12.70
CA PHE A 158 -15.61 4.42 -12.74
C PHE A 158 -15.62 5.43 -11.57
N GLU A 159 -15.29 5.01 -10.35
CA GLU A 159 -15.20 5.90 -9.19
C GLU A 159 -13.95 6.79 -9.19
N GLN A 160 -12.95 6.47 -10.01
CA GLN A 160 -11.70 7.22 -10.08
C GLN A 160 -11.77 8.46 -11.00
N VAL A 161 -12.61 8.44 -12.03
CA VAL A 161 -12.65 9.46 -13.11
C VAL A 161 -13.40 10.73 -12.74
#